data_AF-A0A135VRR8-F1
#
_entry.id   AF-A0A135VRR8-F1
#
_cell.length_a   1.000
_cell.length_b   1.000
_cell.length_c   1.000
_cell.angle_alpha   90.00
_cell.angle_beta   90.00
_cell.angle_gamma   90.00
#
_symmetry.space_group_name_H-M   'P 1'
#
loop_
_entity.id
_entity.type
_entity.pdbx_description
1 polymer ?
#
loop_
_entity_poly.entity_id
_entity_poly.type
_entity_poly.pdbx_seq_one_letter_code
_entity_poly.pdbx_strand_id
1 'polypeptide(L)'
;MKPVTWVLRIASAAAFVAMAYLIWDAMNANDVWHWDAPYNFVVTVFRMLSLVFFYVSFILVTGISGALLGTVPPNLIVGLYNTIVLRLWYMQPYGITGPITDPNQVFIRFQQDIFNVLNSLVDNAFPFFYFLCAGIGVALFLLALGKMEHKYVGGAFIAIQMILILATFKNAFSMFLGSAVVPDYDVFPSDFFEFLLTQVQLIALASFAYLELSYQMIYSYSVGKPVEDREETLKKQLLALRQATRKQDAIEKGDKVSTTAMSRTTGATAFSFLREAMERKVVGSQDALENLDAVSDVRRLQIYVDELLQTDSRARDELTAKAASPSSSYVIGSTVMGSAIRFLSVVAISFIMMSPSIIGILSLPEGIVHSVEIEQPEIVLLFLVPVVFLFPFAAMVISWFSKREVIEEEELTDAEKAEIKRRKQELKRKRNEAAKMRKEREKARKKAKDKPEEKDEWDKALEETYGT
;
A
#
# COMPACT_ATOMS: atom_id res chain seq x y z
N MET A 1 -17.74 -5.77 -8.73
CA MET A 1 -16.74 -5.60 -7.65
C MET A 1 -16.48 -4.15 -7.28
N LYS A 2 -16.37 -3.21 -8.23
CA LYS A 2 -16.27 -1.74 -8.00
C LYS A 2 -17.15 -1.15 -6.87
N PRO A 3 -18.45 -1.46 -6.73
CA PRO A 3 -19.25 -0.89 -5.63
C PRO A 3 -18.83 -1.42 -4.25
N VAL A 4 -18.44 -2.70 -4.15
CA VAL A 4 -17.98 -3.32 -2.90
C VAL A 4 -16.70 -2.65 -2.41
N THR A 5 -15.74 -2.46 -3.32
CA THR A 5 -14.48 -1.80 -2.99
C THR A 5 -14.67 -0.34 -2.62
N TRP A 6 -15.64 0.36 -3.22
CA TRP A 6 -16.02 1.72 -2.83
C TRP A 6 -16.62 1.80 -1.42
N VAL A 7 -17.56 0.91 -1.08
CA VAL A 7 -18.14 0.85 0.26
C VAL A 7 -17.07 0.57 1.31
N LEU A 8 -16.17 -0.39 1.04
CA LEU A 8 -15.07 -0.72 1.95
C LEU A 8 -14.07 0.43 2.10
N ARG A 9 -13.83 1.23 1.05
CA ARG A 9 -13.01 2.46 1.12
C ARG A 9 -13.64 3.53 2.01
N ILE A 10 -14.94 3.72 1.91
CA ILE A 10 -15.66 4.70 2.74
C ILE A 10 -15.65 4.23 4.19
N ALA A 11 -15.90 2.94 4.44
CA ALA A 11 -15.86 2.37 5.78
C ALA A 11 -14.46 2.45 6.40
N SER A 12 -13.40 2.12 5.64
CA SER A 12 -12.02 2.24 6.13
C SER A 12 -11.62 3.70 6.38
N ALA A 13 -12.09 4.64 5.56
CA ALA A 13 -11.89 6.07 5.79
C ALA A 13 -12.62 6.57 7.04
N ALA A 14 -13.87 6.17 7.24
CA ALA A 14 -14.60 6.49 8.46
C ALA A 14 -13.90 5.94 9.71
N ALA A 15 -13.43 4.69 9.66
CA ALA A 15 -12.69 4.08 10.75
C ALA A 15 -11.34 4.76 11.01
N PHE A 16 -10.62 5.17 9.96
CA PHE A 16 -9.37 5.94 10.10
C PHE A 16 -9.62 7.31 10.74
N VAL A 17 -10.65 8.03 10.29
CA VAL A 17 -11.03 9.32 10.86
C VAL A 17 -11.46 9.16 12.32
N ALA A 18 -12.23 8.14 12.65
CA ALA A 18 -12.61 7.84 14.03
C ALA A 18 -11.39 7.54 14.91
N MET A 19 -10.47 6.69 14.45
CA MET A 19 -9.22 6.39 15.15
C MET A 19 -8.38 7.66 15.36
N ALA A 20 -8.18 8.47 14.31
CA ALA A 20 -7.40 9.70 14.40
C ALA A 20 -8.06 10.74 15.33
N TYR A 21 -9.39 10.84 15.29
CA TYR A 21 -10.15 11.72 16.18
C TYR A 21 -10.03 11.30 17.64
N LEU A 22 -10.18 10.01 17.96
CA LEU A 22 -10.05 9.52 19.34
C LEU A 22 -8.64 9.73 19.89
N ILE A 23 -7.61 9.58 19.05
CA ILE A 23 -6.23 9.87 19.45
C ILE A 23 -6.02 11.36 19.65
N TRP A 24 -6.55 12.20 18.76
CA TRP A 24 -6.51 13.65 18.93
C TRP A 24 -7.21 14.09 20.22
N ASP A 25 -8.40 13.55 20.50
CA ASP A 25 -9.18 13.85 21.70
C ASP A 25 -8.43 13.43 22.97
N ALA A 26 -7.83 12.23 22.98
CA ALA A 26 -6.98 11.75 24.08
C ALA A 26 -5.74 12.62 24.31
N MET A 27 -5.15 13.18 23.25
CA MET A 27 -3.99 14.07 23.37
C MET A 27 -4.37 15.50 23.76
N ASN A 28 -5.51 15.98 23.28
CA ASN A 28 -6.02 17.32 23.57
C ASN A 28 -6.53 17.43 25.01
N ALA A 29 -7.18 16.38 25.53
CA ALA A 29 -7.64 16.34 26.92
C ALA A 29 -6.49 16.50 27.94
N ASN A 30 -5.28 16.09 27.57
CA ASN A 30 -4.09 16.18 28.41
C ASN A 30 -3.24 17.43 28.13
N ASP A 31 -3.71 18.36 27.29
CA ASP A 31 -2.96 19.55 26.86
C ASP A 31 -1.58 19.21 26.24
N VAL A 32 -1.48 18.01 25.63
CA VAL A 32 -0.21 17.50 25.08
C VAL A 32 -0.03 17.90 23.62
N TRP A 33 -1.11 18.16 22.90
CA TRP A 33 -1.10 18.48 21.48
C TRP A 33 -1.62 19.90 21.21
N HIS A 34 -0.82 20.71 20.52
CA HIS A 34 -1.22 22.02 20.02
C HIS A 34 -0.86 22.22 18.55
N TRP A 35 -1.64 23.02 17.83
CA TRP A 35 -1.42 23.30 16.40
C TRP A 35 -0.22 24.20 16.14
N ASP A 36 0.25 24.96 17.12
CA ASP A 36 1.44 25.81 17.08
C ASP A 36 2.74 25.05 17.36
N ALA A 37 2.67 23.76 17.71
CA ALA A 37 3.82 22.93 18.03
C ALA A 37 4.96 22.99 16.98
N PRO A 38 4.71 22.89 15.65
CA PRO A 38 5.78 23.01 14.67
C PRO A 38 6.46 24.38 14.67
N TYR A 39 5.67 25.44 14.87
CA TYR A 39 6.20 26.80 14.97
C TYR A 39 7.05 26.95 16.24
N ASN A 40 6.54 26.51 17.38
CA ASN A 40 7.23 26.57 18.66
C ASN A 40 8.54 25.77 18.65
N PHE A 41 8.55 24.58 18.04
CA PHE A 41 9.76 23.79 17.87
C PHE A 41 10.80 24.52 17.01
N VAL A 42 10.43 24.99 15.82
CA VAL A 42 11.35 25.70 14.91
C VAL A 42 11.90 26.96 15.57
N VAL A 43 11.05 27.76 16.20
CA VAL A 43 11.45 28.96 16.94
C VAL A 43 12.39 28.61 18.09
N THR A 44 12.15 27.52 18.81
CA THR A 44 13.04 27.07 19.91
C THR A 44 14.41 26.61 19.40
N VAL A 45 14.46 25.90 18.26
CA VAL A 45 15.73 25.55 17.60
C VAL A 45 16.50 26.81 17.17
N PHE A 46 15.83 27.76 16.54
CA PHE A 46 16.45 29.04 16.16
C PHE A 46 16.96 29.79 17.39
N ARG A 47 16.19 29.83 18.49
CA ARG A 47 16.60 30.44 19.75
C ARG A 47 17.85 29.78 20.32
N MET A 48 17.93 28.44 20.32
CA MET A 48 19.10 27.70 20.77
C MET A 48 20.34 28.07 19.95
N LEU A 49 20.22 28.08 18.62
CA LEU A 49 21.31 28.45 17.72
C LEU A 49 21.75 29.90 17.92
N SER A 50 20.81 30.84 18.06
CA SER A 50 21.10 32.24 18.34
C SER A 50 21.83 32.43 19.67
N LEU A 51 21.44 31.69 20.70
CA LEU A 51 22.04 31.76 22.03
C LEU A 51 23.47 31.19 22.03
N VAL A 52 23.70 30.05 21.37
CA VAL A 52 25.05 29.49 21.16
C VAL A 52 25.93 30.47 20.36
N PHE A 53 25.41 31.04 19.28
CA PHE A 53 26.16 31.99 18.47
C PHE A 53 26.52 33.25 19.25
N PHE A 54 25.59 33.78 20.05
CA PHE A 54 25.85 34.93 20.92
C PHE A 54 26.97 34.64 21.91
N TYR A 55 26.95 33.48 22.54
CA TYR A 55 28.00 33.08 23.47
C TYR A 55 29.36 32.89 22.81
N VAL A 56 29.41 32.25 21.64
CA VAL A 56 30.65 32.14 20.86
C VAL A 56 31.17 33.53 20.48
N SER A 57 30.28 34.41 20.02
CA SER A 57 30.66 35.79 19.66
C SER A 57 31.13 36.57 20.88
N PHE A 58 30.50 36.39 22.04
CA PHE A 58 30.92 36.98 23.31
C PHE A 58 32.31 36.48 23.74
N ILE A 59 32.58 35.18 23.64
CA ILE A 59 33.90 34.59 23.91
C ILE A 59 34.95 35.17 22.96
N LEU A 60 34.64 35.26 21.65
CA LEU A 60 35.55 35.81 20.65
C LEU A 60 35.89 37.28 20.94
N VAL A 61 34.88 38.12 21.22
CA VAL A 61 35.09 39.54 21.55
C VAL A 61 35.90 39.70 22.83
N THR A 62 35.61 38.91 23.85
CA THR A 62 36.34 38.93 25.13
C THR A 62 37.78 38.44 24.96
N GLY A 63 37.99 37.37 24.16
CA GLY A 63 39.30 36.81 23.87
C GLY A 63 40.18 37.74 23.02
N ILE A 64 39.62 38.36 21.99
CA ILE A 64 40.32 39.37 21.16
C ILE A 64 40.69 40.58 22.02
N SER A 65 39.75 41.06 22.84
CA SER A 65 39.99 42.20 23.73
C SER A 65 41.09 41.89 24.76
N GLY A 66 41.07 40.69 25.35
CA GLY A 66 42.12 40.22 26.25
C GLY A 66 43.49 40.11 25.57
N ALA A 67 43.54 39.62 24.33
CA ALA A 67 44.78 39.50 23.57
C ALA A 67 45.37 40.86 23.14
N LEU A 68 44.53 41.82 22.77
CA LEU A 68 44.96 43.14 22.28
C LEU A 68 45.27 44.12 23.41
N LEU A 69 44.48 44.11 24.49
CA LEU A 69 44.53 45.13 25.54
C LEU A 69 45.14 44.62 26.85
N GLY A 70 45.45 43.32 26.95
CA GLY A 70 45.97 42.68 28.17
C GLY A 70 45.01 42.76 29.37
N THR A 71 43.78 43.19 29.14
CA THR A 71 42.77 43.49 30.16
C THR A 71 41.39 43.07 29.67
N VAL A 72 40.49 42.73 30.60
CA VAL A 72 39.10 42.40 30.28
C VAL A 72 38.40 43.67 29.79
N PRO A 73 37.60 43.62 28.71
CA PRO A 73 36.94 44.80 28.17
C PRO A 73 36.07 45.50 29.24
N PRO A 74 36.07 46.84 29.28
CA PRO A 74 35.25 47.61 30.22
C PRO A 74 33.78 47.22 30.17
N ASN A 75 33.14 47.17 31.34
CA ASN A 75 31.73 46.81 31.53
C ASN A 75 30.74 47.57 30.62
N LEU A 76 31.08 48.81 30.24
CA LEU A 76 30.28 49.64 29.33
C LEU A 76 30.30 49.13 27.89
N ILE A 77 31.46 48.67 27.40
CA ILE A 77 31.62 48.10 26.05
C ILE A 77 30.88 46.76 25.98
N VAL A 78 31.03 45.93 27.02
CA VAL A 78 30.32 44.65 27.16
C VAL A 78 28.81 44.86 27.18
N GLY A 79 28.31 45.83 27.97
CA GLY A 79 26.89 46.14 28.05
C GLY A 79 26.29 46.66 26.73
N LEU A 80 27.02 47.54 26.01
CA LEU A 80 26.61 48.03 24.69
C LEU A 80 26.56 46.92 23.65
N TYR A 81 27.62 46.10 23.58
CA TYR A 81 27.68 44.94 22.68
C TYR A 81 26.51 43.98 22.94
N ASN A 82 26.30 43.59 24.20
CA ASN A 82 25.22 42.68 24.58
C ASN A 82 23.85 43.26 24.22
N THR A 83 23.60 44.54 24.48
CA THR A 83 22.32 45.17 24.17
C THR A 83 22.05 45.24 22.67
N ILE A 84 23.07 45.58 21.88
CA ILE A 84 22.97 45.66 20.42
C ILE A 84 22.69 44.28 19.85
N VAL A 85 23.45 43.27 20.23
CA VAL A 85 23.29 41.91 19.70
C VAL A 85 21.97 41.30 20.15
N LEU A 86 21.62 41.37 21.44
CA LEU A 86 20.36 40.81 21.96
C LEU A 86 19.12 41.44 21.30
N ARG A 87 19.17 42.75 20.99
CA ARG A 87 18.06 43.47 20.35
C ARG A 87 17.99 43.24 18.84
N LEU A 88 19.13 43.19 18.15
CA LEU A 88 19.18 42.85 16.71
C LEU A 88 18.76 41.40 16.45
N TRP A 89 19.05 40.49 17.39
CA TRP A 89 18.85 39.05 17.23
C TRP A 89 17.55 38.54 17.85
N TYR A 90 16.69 39.45 18.35
CA TYR A 90 15.39 39.11 18.92
C TYR A 90 15.44 38.07 20.06
N MET A 91 16.54 38.07 20.84
CA MET A 91 16.74 37.14 21.96
C MET A 91 16.15 37.61 23.30
N GLN A 92 15.30 38.63 23.25
CA GLN A 92 14.69 39.23 24.45
C GLN A 92 13.71 38.37 25.27
N PRO A 93 13.18 37.19 24.86
CA PRO A 93 12.26 36.46 25.72
C PRO A 93 12.92 35.70 26.89
N TYR A 94 14.25 35.63 27.02
CA TYR A 94 14.92 34.91 28.13
C TYR A 94 15.36 35.82 29.30
N GLY A 95 14.43 36.65 29.80
CA GLY A 95 14.56 37.25 31.14
C GLY A 95 15.71 38.26 31.35
N ILE A 96 16.41 38.65 30.29
CA ILE A 96 17.42 39.71 30.36
C ILE A 96 16.72 41.07 30.22
N THR A 97 16.12 41.52 31.32
CA THR A 97 15.59 42.88 31.44
C THR A 97 16.73 43.85 31.73
N GLY A 98 17.57 44.13 30.73
CA GLY A 98 18.58 45.18 30.80
C GLY A 98 19.96 44.81 30.25
N PRO A 99 20.86 45.79 30.09
CA PRO A 99 22.23 45.55 29.65
C PRO A 99 23.00 44.73 30.71
N ILE A 100 23.44 43.52 30.36
CA ILE A 100 24.37 42.76 31.21
C ILE A 100 25.76 43.34 30.99
N THR A 101 26.29 44.00 32.02
CA THR A 101 27.58 44.69 31.96
C THR A 101 28.73 43.85 32.51
N ASP A 102 28.45 42.82 33.31
CA ASP A 102 29.46 41.94 33.91
C ASP A 102 29.60 40.63 33.10
N PRO A 103 30.80 40.32 32.58
CA PRO A 103 31.07 39.06 31.88
C PRO A 103 30.65 37.80 32.66
N ASN A 104 30.89 37.76 33.98
CA ASN A 104 30.57 36.58 34.79
C ASN A 104 29.06 36.32 34.86
N GLN A 105 28.26 37.40 34.89
CA GLN A 105 26.80 37.29 34.82
C GLN A 105 26.32 36.79 33.46
N VAL A 106 27.01 37.14 32.36
CA VAL A 106 26.71 36.58 31.03
C VAL A 106 26.91 35.07 31.03
N PHE A 107 28.01 34.56 31.60
CA PHE A 107 28.26 33.11 31.68
C PHE A 107 27.21 32.37 32.52
N ILE A 108 26.88 32.88 33.72
CA ILE A 108 25.89 32.25 34.61
C ILE A 108 24.50 32.23 33.96
N ARG A 109 24.06 33.35 33.39
CA ARG A 109 22.76 33.43 32.71
C ARG A 109 22.72 32.56 31.47
N PHE A 110 23.78 32.57 30.66
CA PHE A 110 23.87 31.69 29.50
C PHE A 110 23.72 30.22 29.89
N GLN A 111 24.37 29.77 30.97
CA GLN A 111 24.24 28.39 31.44
C GLN A 111 22.79 28.07 31.81
N GLN A 112 22.12 28.94 32.58
CA GLN A 112 20.71 28.76 32.96
C GLN A 112 19.77 28.79 31.75
N ASP A 113 19.96 29.74 30.85
CA ASP A 113 19.14 29.91 29.65
C ASP A 113 19.34 28.76 28.66
N ILE A 114 20.56 28.21 28.53
CA ILE A 114 20.79 26.98 27.76
C ILE A 114 19.93 25.85 28.31
N PHE A 115 19.95 25.62 29.62
CA PHE A 115 19.17 24.52 30.20
C PHE A 115 17.66 24.74 30.02
N ASN A 116 17.18 25.97 30.19
CA ASN A 116 15.78 26.32 29.96
C ASN A 116 15.37 26.12 28.49
N VAL A 117 16.20 26.58 27.55
CA VAL A 117 15.97 26.38 26.10
C VAL A 117 16.03 24.90 25.75
N LEU A 118 16.96 24.13 26.32
CA LEU A 118 17.09 22.70 26.07
C LEU A 118 15.86 21.95 26.59
N ASN A 119 15.41 22.24 27.81
CA ASN A 119 14.19 21.65 28.36
C ASN A 119 12.98 22.00 27.51
N SER A 120 12.84 23.28 27.12
CA SER A 120 11.78 23.70 26.20
C SER A 120 11.89 23.06 24.82
N LEU A 121 13.10 22.79 24.33
CA LEU A 121 13.32 22.10 23.07
C LEU A 121 12.86 20.64 23.16
N VAL A 122 13.17 19.96 24.26
CA VAL A 122 12.69 18.60 24.55
C VAL A 122 11.16 18.60 24.63
N ASP A 123 10.56 19.52 25.39
CA ASP A 123 9.12 19.61 25.56
C ASP A 123 8.39 19.88 24.25
N ASN A 124 8.97 20.71 23.37
CA ASN A 124 8.42 21.03 22.05
C ASN A 124 8.75 19.97 20.98
N ALA A 125 9.79 19.16 21.16
CA ALA A 125 10.16 18.12 20.21
C ALA A 125 9.09 17.02 20.12
N PHE A 126 8.51 16.62 21.26
CA PHE A 126 7.47 15.59 21.28
C PHE A 126 6.21 15.98 20.50
N PRO A 127 5.56 17.14 20.75
CA PRO A 127 4.47 17.67 19.93
C PRO A 127 4.82 17.78 18.45
N PHE A 128 6.03 18.21 18.11
CA PHE A 128 6.49 18.24 16.72
C PHE A 128 6.54 16.84 16.10
N PHE A 129 7.06 15.84 16.82
CA PHE A 129 7.05 14.45 16.36
C PHE A 129 5.64 13.89 16.21
N TYR A 130 4.69 14.24 17.10
CA TYR A 130 3.29 13.84 16.96
C TYR A 130 2.70 14.38 15.65
N PHE A 131 2.97 15.65 15.33
CA PHE A 131 2.53 16.27 14.09
C PHE A 131 3.13 15.59 12.85
N LEU A 132 4.42 15.27 12.90
CA LEU A 132 5.11 14.55 11.82
C LEU A 132 4.51 13.14 11.63
N CYS A 133 4.29 12.40 12.71
CA CYS A 133 3.65 11.09 12.71
C CYS A 133 2.23 11.14 12.13
N ALA A 134 1.42 12.13 12.51
CA ALA A 134 0.09 12.32 11.93
C ALA A 134 0.14 12.67 10.44
N GLY A 135 1.04 13.57 10.03
CA GLY A 135 1.24 13.91 8.62
C GLY A 135 1.63 12.70 7.77
N ILE A 136 2.59 11.89 8.24
CA ILE A 136 2.97 10.63 7.60
C ILE A 136 1.79 9.64 7.59
N GLY A 137 1.08 9.51 8.71
CA GLY A 137 -0.08 8.62 8.83
C GLY A 137 -1.17 8.94 7.82
N VAL A 138 -1.55 10.21 7.70
CA VAL A 138 -2.53 10.69 6.71
C VAL A 138 -2.03 10.48 5.28
N ALA A 139 -0.76 10.80 4.99
CA ALA A 139 -0.19 10.61 3.66
C ALA A 139 -0.18 9.13 3.25
N LEU A 140 0.24 8.23 4.15
CA LEU A 140 0.21 6.78 3.92
C LEU A 140 -1.21 6.25 3.79
N PHE A 141 -2.17 6.78 4.55
CA PHE A 141 -3.58 6.42 4.43
C PHE A 141 -4.16 6.80 3.06
N LEU A 142 -3.88 8.02 2.57
CA LEU A 142 -4.30 8.44 1.23
C LEU A 142 -3.67 7.56 0.14
N LEU A 143 -2.39 7.20 0.29
CA LEU A 143 -1.73 6.24 -0.59
C LEU A 143 -2.36 4.84 -0.51
N ALA A 144 -2.81 4.41 0.67
CA ALA A 144 -3.50 3.14 0.88
C ALA A 144 -4.86 3.10 0.16
N LEU A 145 -5.62 4.20 0.16
CA LEU A 145 -6.89 4.30 -0.59
C LEU A 145 -6.68 4.20 -2.11
N GLY A 146 -5.57 4.76 -2.62
CA GLY A 146 -5.23 4.73 -4.03
C GLY A 146 -4.65 3.39 -4.50
N LYS A 147 -3.60 2.92 -3.81
CA LYS A 147 -2.81 1.74 -4.22
C LYS A 147 -3.31 0.42 -3.66
N MET A 148 -4.05 0.43 -2.54
CA MET A 148 -4.61 -0.76 -1.91
C MET A 148 -3.56 -1.84 -1.59
N GLU A 149 -2.41 -1.44 -1.04
CA GLU A 149 -1.36 -2.37 -0.61
C GLU A 149 -1.22 -2.40 0.91
N HIS A 150 -0.94 -3.58 1.48
CA HIS A 150 -0.83 -3.80 2.93
C HIS A 150 0.21 -2.91 3.61
N LYS A 151 1.31 -2.59 2.92
CA LYS A 151 2.41 -1.78 3.46
C LYS A 151 1.97 -0.35 3.80
N TYR A 152 1.03 0.22 3.05
CA TYR A 152 0.54 1.57 3.28
C TYR A 152 -0.47 1.62 4.44
N VAL A 153 -1.35 0.62 4.53
CA VAL A 153 -2.29 0.47 5.66
C VAL A 153 -1.54 0.25 6.97
N GLY A 154 -0.60 -0.71 6.99
CA GLY A 154 0.22 -0.97 8.18
C GLY A 154 1.08 0.24 8.56
N GLY A 155 1.66 0.93 7.57
CA GLY A 155 2.43 2.15 7.82
C GLY A 155 1.58 3.29 8.39
N ALA A 156 0.36 3.50 7.87
CA ALA A 156 -0.57 4.49 8.39
C ALA A 156 -1.01 4.17 9.83
N PHE A 157 -1.32 2.90 10.10
CA PHE A 157 -1.61 2.41 11.44
C PHE A 157 -0.47 2.70 12.41
N ILE A 158 0.75 2.23 12.09
CA ILE A 158 1.92 2.39 12.95
C ILE A 158 2.23 3.86 13.18
N ALA A 159 2.16 4.70 12.14
CA ALA A 159 2.45 6.12 12.26
C ALA A 159 1.48 6.83 13.23
N ILE A 160 0.18 6.49 13.18
CA ILE A 160 -0.82 7.05 14.09
C ILE A 160 -0.66 6.50 15.52
N GLN A 161 -0.43 5.19 15.68
CA GLN A 161 -0.21 4.59 17.01
C GLN A 161 1.11 5.06 17.66
N MET A 162 2.11 5.40 16.86
CA MET A 162 3.39 5.95 17.34
C MET A 162 3.18 7.23 18.16
N ILE A 163 2.11 8.00 17.89
CA ILE A 163 1.76 9.19 18.68
C ILE A 163 1.51 8.81 20.15
N LEU A 164 0.70 7.78 20.39
CA LEU A 164 0.39 7.30 21.74
C LEU A 164 1.65 6.75 22.41
N ILE A 165 2.45 5.97 21.69
CA ILE A 165 3.70 5.42 22.23
C ILE A 165 4.66 6.55 22.61
N LEU A 166 4.85 7.55 21.74
CA LEU A 166 5.69 8.71 22.04
C LEU A 166 5.11 9.56 23.18
N ALA A 167 3.79 9.63 23.35
CA ALA A 167 3.16 10.28 24.50
C ALA A 167 3.45 9.55 25.81
N THR A 168 3.35 8.21 25.82
CA THR A 168 3.75 7.42 27.00
C THR A 168 5.24 7.58 27.31
N PHE A 169 6.09 7.63 26.28
CA PHE A 169 7.53 7.84 26.46
C PHE A 169 7.85 9.24 26.96
N LYS A 170 7.14 10.29 26.51
CA LYS A 170 7.28 11.66 27.04
C LYS A 170 7.05 11.67 28.56
N ASN A 171 5.97 11.03 29.02
CA ASN A 171 5.63 10.98 30.45
C ASN A 171 6.66 10.18 31.25
N ALA A 172 7.15 9.06 30.71
CA ALA A 172 8.22 8.28 31.36
C ALA A 172 9.56 9.06 31.41
N PHE A 173 9.88 9.79 30.35
CA PHE A 173 11.07 10.62 30.27
C PHE A 173 10.99 11.84 31.20
N SER A 174 9.81 12.45 31.31
CA SER A 174 9.58 13.55 32.24
C SER A 174 9.57 13.07 33.70
N MET A 175 9.12 11.84 33.97
CA MET A 175 9.28 11.18 35.26
C MET A 175 10.76 10.99 35.63
N PHE A 176 11.60 10.54 34.69
CA PHE A 176 13.05 10.47 34.90
C PHE A 176 13.67 11.84 35.20
N LEU A 177 13.10 12.91 34.66
CA LEU A 177 13.51 14.30 34.91
C LEU A 177 12.81 14.96 36.11
N GLY A 178 12.00 14.22 36.88
CA GLY A 178 11.41 14.68 38.13
C GLY A 178 10.10 15.46 38.00
N SER A 179 9.44 15.45 36.85
CA SER A 179 8.13 16.09 36.65
C SER A 179 7.19 15.25 35.78
N ALA A 180 6.38 14.37 36.37
CA ALA A 180 5.01 14.13 35.93
C ALA A 180 4.27 13.10 36.79
N VAL A 181 2.98 13.38 36.91
CA VAL A 181 1.89 12.52 37.38
C VAL A 181 1.66 11.43 36.34
N VAL A 182 1.73 10.17 36.75
CA VAL A 182 1.34 9.01 35.92
C VAL A 182 -0.17 9.12 35.66
N PRO A 183 -0.66 8.97 34.43
CA PRO A 183 -2.08 8.75 34.20
C PRO A 183 -2.47 7.49 34.99
N ASP A 184 -3.22 7.69 36.07
CA ASP A 184 -3.70 6.60 36.90
C ASP A 184 -4.68 5.80 36.04
N TYR A 185 -4.25 4.63 35.57
CA TYR A 185 -5.17 3.63 35.00
C TYR A 185 -5.79 2.91 36.19
N ASP A 186 -6.50 3.68 37.00
CA ASP A 186 -7.17 3.22 38.19
C ASP A 186 -8.19 2.14 37.79
N VAL A 187 -8.07 0.98 38.44
CA VAL A 187 -8.96 -0.20 38.47
C VAL A 187 -9.73 -0.49 37.16
N PHE A 188 -9.33 -1.56 36.47
CA PHE A 188 -10.09 -2.10 35.34
C PHE A 188 -11.59 -2.26 35.69
N PRO A 189 -12.52 -1.70 34.89
CA PRO A 189 -13.94 -1.79 35.18
C PRO A 189 -14.40 -3.24 35.26
N SER A 190 -15.14 -3.58 36.31
CA SER A 190 -15.76 -4.90 36.44
C SER A 190 -16.99 -5.06 35.53
N ASP A 191 -17.64 -3.95 35.19
CA ASP A 191 -18.81 -3.92 34.33
C ASP A 191 -18.44 -3.88 32.83
N PHE A 192 -19.03 -4.78 32.05
CA PHE A 192 -18.76 -4.93 30.61
C PHE A 192 -19.03 -3.65 29.80
N PHE A 193 -20.14 -2.96 30.11
CA PHE A 193 -20.51 -1.74 29.39
C PHE A 193 -19.59 -0.57 29.72
N GLU A 194 -19.12 -0.48 30.97
CA GLU A 194 -18.16 0.54 31.40
C GLU A 194 -16.79 0.29 30.77
N PHE A 195 -16.34 -0.98 30.74
CA PHE A 195 -15.15 -1.39 30.01
C PHE A 195 -15.20 -0.98 28.53
N LEU A 196 -16.32 -1.22 27.84
CA LEU A 196 -16.48 -0.85 26.44
C LEU A 196 -16.41 0.65 26.17
N LEU A 197 -16.85 1.48 27.12
CA LEU A 197 -16.88 2.94 26.98
C LEU A 197 -15.59 3.61 27.49
N THR A 198 -14.66 2.84 28.04
CA THR A 198 -13.36 3.35 28.49
C THR A 198 -12.57 3.89 27.28
N GLN A 199 -11.95 5.06 27.42
CA GLN A 199 -11.26 5.75 26.31
C GLN A 199 -10.18 4.88 25.66
N VAL A 200 -9.39 4.16 26.47
CA VAL A 200 -8.36 3.22 25.99
C VAL A 200 -8.98 2.11 25.14
N GLN A 201 -10.10 1.55 25.59
CA GLN A 201 -10.80 0.50 24.87
C GLN A 201 -11.41 1.01 23.56
N LEU A 202 -12.01 2.20 23.57
CA LEU A 202 -12.53 2.84 22.36
C LEU A 202 -11.42 3.08 21.32
N ILE A 203 -10.25 3.56 21.75
CA ILE A 203 -9.07 3.70 20.88
C ILE A 203 -8.66 2.34 20.31
N ALA A 204 -8.54 1.30 21.14
CA ALA A 204 -8.16 -0.04 20.70
C ALA A 204 -9.16 -0.63 19.70
N LEU A 205 -10.46 -0.44 19.95
CA LEU A 205 -11.55 -0.91 19.08
C LEU A 205 -11.60 -0.16 17.76
N ALA A 206 -11.44 1.16 17.76
CA ALA A 206 -11.36 1.95 16.52
C ALA A 206 -10.12 1.58 15.70
N SER A 207 -9.00 1.35 16.38
CA SER A 207 -7.73 0.91 15.79
C SER A 207 -7.87 -0.47 15.12
N PHE A 208 -8.52 -1.41 15.81
CA PHE A 208 -8.84 -2.73 15.26
C PHE A 208 -9.83 -2.65 14.10
N ALA A 209 -10.90 -1.86 14.21
CA ALA A 209 -11.87 -1.65 13.14
C ALA A 209 -11.20 -1.09 11.88
N TYR A 210 -10.30 -0.11 12.03
CA TYR A 210 -9.54 0.44 10.91
C TYR A 210 -8.71 -0.64 10.20
N LEU A 211 -7.95 -1.45 10.94
CA LEU A 211 -7.14 -2.52 10.37
C LEU A 211 -8.00 -3.57 9.68
N GLU A 212 -9.05 -4.06 10.36
CA GLU A 212 -9.95 -5.09 9.83
C GLU A 212 -10.60 -4.63 8.52
N LEU A 213 -11.21 -3.44 8.50
CA LEU A 213 -11.86 -2.90 7.30
C LEU A 213 -10.85 -2.64 6.17
N SER A 214 -9.65 -2.16 6.50
CA SER A 214 -8.60 -1.91 5.52
C SER A 214 -8.04 -3.21 4.93
N TYR A 215 -7.89 -4.26 5.72
CA TYR A 215 -7.48 -5.58 5.23
C TYR A 215 -8.57 -6.23 4.38
N GLN A 216 -9.84 -6.11 4.76
CA GLN A 216 -10.96 -6.56 3.92
C GLN A 216 -11.01 -5.82 2.59
N MET A 217 -10.76 -4.51 2.60
CA MET A 217 -10.67 -3.70 1.38
C MET A 217 -9.58 -4.24 0.44
N ILE A 218 -8.38 -4.52 0.97
CA ILE A 218 -7.26 -5.04 0.16
C ILE A 218 -7.57 -6.45 -0.35
N TYR A 219 -8.09 -7.33 0.51
CA TYR A 219 -8.48 -8.69 0.13
C TYR A 219 -9.55 -8.70 -0.97
N SER A 220 -10.60 -7.89 -0.82
CA SER A 220 -11.65 -7.78 -1.83
C SER A 220 -11.11 -7.24 -3.16
N TYR A 221 -10.12 -6.36 -3.12
CA TYR A 221 -9.48 -5.85 -4.34
C TYR A 221 -8.57 -6.91 -4.99
N SER A 222 -7.73 -7.60 -4.22
CA SER A 222 -6.78 -8.59 -4.74
C SER A 222 -7.48 -9.81 -5.34
N VAL A 223 -8.59 -10.25 -4.74
CA VAL A 223 -9.41 -11.36 -5.26
C VAL A 223 -10.38 -10.88 -6.35
N GLY A 224 -10.94 -9.67 -6.22
CA GLY A 224 -11.93 -9.15 -7.15
C GLY A 224 -11.38 -8.71 -8.50
N LYS A 225 -10.18 -8.12 -8.52
CA LYS A 225 -9.58 -7.54 -9.74
C LYS A 225 -9.29 -8.58 -10.83
N PRO A 226 -8.68 -9.76 -10.56
CA PRO A 226 -8.46 -10.77 -11.60
C PRO A 226 -9.75 -11.29 -12.24
N VAL A 227 -10.83 -11.36 -11.46
CA VAL A 227 -12.15 -11.80 -11.95
C VAL A 227 -12.74 -10.74 -12.87
N GLU A 228 -12.67 -9.47 -12.48
CA GLU A 228 -13.13 -8.33 -13.28
C GLU A 228 -12.33 -8.19 -14.59
N ASP A 229 -11.00 -8.32 -14.55
CA ASP A 229 -10.14 -8.25 -15.73
C ASP A 229 -10.44 -9.39 -16.73
N ARG A 230 -10.76 -10.60 -16.22
CA ARG A 230 -11.19 -11.74 -17.04
C ARG A 230 -12.55 -11.49 -17.69
N GLU A 231 -13.52 -11.00 -16.92
CA GLU A 231 -14.85 -10.64 -17.43
C GLU A 231 -14.76 -9.57 -18.53
N GLU A 232 -13.96 -8.52 -18.31
CA GLU A 232 -13.74 -7.46 -19.30
C GLU A 232 -13.06 -7.99 -20.57
N THR A 233 -12.07 -8.88 -20.43
CA THR A 233 -11.38 -9.50 -21.55
C THR A 233 -12.32 -10.38 -22.38
N LEU A 234 -13.11 -11.24 -21.72
CA LEU A 234 -14.09 -12.10 -22.38
C LEU A 234 -15.18 -11.28 -23.08
N LYS A 235 -15.66 -10.19 -22.46
CA LYS A 235 -16.59 -9.26 -23.10
C LYS A 235 -16.00 -8.61 -24.36
N LYS A 236 -14.74 -8.17 -24.30
CA LYS A 236 -14.04 -7.61 -25.47
C LYS A 236 -13.88 -8.64 -26.57
N GLN A 237 -13.56 -9.89 -26.24
CA GLN A 237 -13.45 -10.99 -27.19
C GLN A 237 -14.80 -11.31 -27.85
N LEU A 238 -15.89 -11.40 -27.08
CA LEU A 238 -17.23 -11.61 -27.62
C LEU A 238 -17.69 -10.45 -28.53
N LEU A 239 -17.37 -9.21 -28.15
CA LEU A 239 -17.64 -8.04 -28.99
C LEU A 239 -16.81 -8.04 -30.28
N ALA A 240 -15.53 -8.39 -30.20
CA ALA A 240 -14.66 -8.51 -31.36
C ALA A 240 -15.16 -9.62 -32.30
N LEU A 241 -15.63 -10.75 -31.77
CA LEU A 241 -16.21 -11.84 -32.54
C LEU A 241 -17.44 -11.38 -33.32
N ARG A 242 -18.38 -10.68 -32.66
CA ARG A 242 -19.55 -10.07 -33.32
C ARG A 242 -19.22 -9.00 -34.35
N GLN A 243 -18.15 -8.22 -34.13
CA GLN A 243 -17.71 -7.22 -35.09
C GLN A 243 -17.03 -7.85 -36.31
N ALA A 244 -16.24 -8.92 -36.10
CA ALA A 244 -15.58 -9.65 -37.16
C ALA A 244 -16.60 -10.29 -38.10
N THR A 245 -17.64 -10.91 -37.56
CA THR A 245 -18.70 -11.53 -38.37
C THR A 245 -19.60 -10.53 -39.06
N ARG A 246 -19.94 -9.38 -38.43
CA ARG A 246 -20.65 -8.29 -39.13
C ARG A 246 -19.87 -7.77 -40.34
N LYS A 247 -18.54 -7.66 -40.23
CA LYS A 247 -17.68 -7.28 -41.37
C LYS A 247 -17.68 -8.36 -42.44
N GLN A 248 -17.71 -9.65 -42.06
CA GLN A 248 -17.79 -10.76 -43.00
C GLN A 248 -19.12 -10.81 -43.74
N ASP A 249 -20.25 -10.69 -43.04
CA ASP A 249 -21.59 -10.66 -43.66
C ASP A 249 -21.70 -9.51 -44.67
N ALA A 250 -21.09 -8.36 -44.39
CA ALA A 250 -21.05 -7.24 -45.32
C ALA A 250 -20.17 -7.51 -46.56
N ILE A 251 -19.04 -8.23 -46.38
CA ILE A 251 -18.16 -8.64 -47.49
C ILE A 251 -18.83 -9.72 -48.35
N GLU A 252 -19.47 -10.73 -47.76
CA GLU A 252 -20.16 -11.81 -48.48
C GLU A 252 -21.38 -11.32 -49.26
N LYS A 253 -22.10 -10.31 -48.76
CA LYS A 253 -23.22 -9.69 -49.49
C LYS A 253 -22.80 -8.85 -50.69
N GLY A 254 -21.49 -8.63 -50.89
CA GLY A 254 -20.98 -7.74 -51.94
C GLY A 254 -21.31 -6.27 -51.72
N ASP A 255 -21.86 -5.91 -50.55
CA ASP A 255 -22.06 -4.53 -50.15
C ASP A 255 -20.70 -3.93 -49.84
N LYS A 256 -20.27 -2.95 -50.66
CA LYS A 256 -19.11 -2.12 -50.32
C LYS A 256 -19.37 -1.53 -48.95
N VAL A 257 -18.63 -2.01 -47.94
CA VAL A 257 -18.65 -1.46 -46.59
C VAL A 257 -18.30 0.02 -46.70
N SER A 258 -19.32 0.87 -46.80
CA SER A 258 -19.14 2.31 -46.72
C SER A 258 -18.64 2.57 -45.31
N THR A 259 -17.37 2.94 -45.23
CA THR A 259 -16.72 3.50 -44.05
C THR A 259 -17.42 4.80 -43.69
N THR A 260 -18.59 4.69 -43.08
CA THR A 260 -19.39 5.84 -42.65
C THR A 260 -19.73 5.62 -41.18
N ALA A 261 -18.70 5.69 -40.35
CA ALA A 261 -18.71 6.25 -38.99
C ALA A 261 -17.54 5.70 -38.17
N MET A 262 -16.33 6.24 -38.39
CA MET A 262 -15.49 6.69 -37.29
C MET A 262 -14.28 7.48 -37.79
N SER A 263 -14.35 8.79 -37.54
CA SER A 263 -13.23 9.64 -37.13
C SER A 263 -12.01 9.74 -38.04
N ARG A 264 -12.02 10.83 -38.83
CA ARG A 264 -10.86 11.61 -39.25
C ARG A 264 -9.69 11.51 -38.25
N THR A 265 -8.64 10.77 -38.60
CA THR A 265 -7.24 11.10 -38.33
C THR A 265 -6.36 10.03 -38.99
N THR A 266 -5.26 10.44 -39.60
CA THR A 266 -4.17 9.62 -40.17
C THR A 266 -4.39 9.04 -41.58
N GLY A 267 -4.15 9.87 -42.60
CA GLY A 267 -4.06 9.51 -44.03
C GLY A 267 -2.93 8.52 -44.41
N ALA A 268 -2.16 8.01 -43.45
CA ALA A 268 -1.13 6.99 -43.68
C ALA A 268 -1.67 5.54 -43.64
N THR A 269 -2.86 5.31 -43.07
CA THR A 269 -3.44 3.96 -42.95
C THR A 269 -4.20 3.51 -44.20
N ALA A 270 -4.80 4.43 -44.96
CA ALA A 270 -5.57 4.07 -46.17
C ALA A 270 -4.69 3.50 -47.30
N PHE A 271 -3.45 3.98 -47.44
CA PHE A 271 -2.48 3.45 -48.40
C PHE A 271 -1.83 2.15 -47.93
N SER A 272 -1.67 1.92 -46.62
CA SER A 272 -1.23 0.62 -46.11
C SER A 272 -2.31 -0.45 -46.30
N PHE A 273 -3.60 -0.10 -46.17
CA PHE A 273 -4.71 -1.01 -46.47
C PHE A 273 -4.85 -1.32 -47.96
N LEU A 274 -4.62 -0.36 -48.87
CA LEU A 274 -4.63 -0.62 -50.32
C LEU A 274 -3.44 -1.49 -50.75
N ARG A 275 -2.27 -1.26 -50.14
CA ARG A 275 -1.08 -2.09 -50.36
C ARG A 275 -1.28 -3.51 -49.79
N GLU A 276 -1.86 -3.63 -48.60
CA GLU A 276 -2.20 -4.93 -47.98
C GLU A 276 -3.30 -5.66 -48.76
N ALA A 277 -4.28 -4.94 -49.32
CA ALA A 277 -5.32 -5.53 -50.18
C ALA A 277 -4.77 -5.97 -51.55
N MET A 278 -3.78 -5.27 -52.11
CA MET A 278 -3.07 -5.72 -53.31
C MET A 278 -2.09 -6.87 -53.02
N GLU A 279 -1.36 -6.84 -51.89
CA GLU A 279 -0.53 -7.97 -51.43
C GLU A 279 -1.40 -9.21 -51.16
N ARG A 280 -2.61 -9.07 -50.60
CA ARG A 280 -3.59 -10.16 -50.43
C ARG A 280 -4.17 -10.72 -51.73
N LYS A 281 -4.10 -9.98 -52.85
CA LYS A 281 -4.55 -10.47 -54.16
C LYS A 281 -3.43 -11.12 -54.96
N VAL A 282 -2.17 -10.86 -54.59
CA VAL A 282 -0.96 -11.29 -55.32
C VAL A 282 -0.17 -12.37 -54.58
N VAL A 283 -0.33 -12.49 -53.25
CA VAL A 283 0.27 -13.59 -52.47
C VAL A 283 -0.71 -14.76 -52.40
N GLY A 284 -0.27 -15.89 -52.95
CA GLY A 284 -1.10 -17.02 -53.37
C GLY A 284 -1.94 -17.70 -52.29
N SER A 285 -2.93 -18.43 -52.82
CA SER A 285 -3.97 -19.29 -52.24
C SER A 285 -3.85 -19.85 -50.81
N GLN A 286 -2.67 -19.99 -50.19
CA GLN A 286 -2.51 -20.74 -48.94
C GLN A 286 -2.82 -19.90 -47.68
N ASP A 287 -2.35 -18.65 -47.59
CA ASP A 287 -2.71 -17.73 -46.50
C ASP A 287 -4.15 -17.20 -46.64
N ALA A 288 -4.68 -17.16 -47.86
CA ALA A 288 -6.09 -16.86 -48.13
C ALA A 288 -7.01 -18.01 -47.72
N LEU A 289 -6.56 -19.26 -47.89
CA LEU A 289 -7.27 -20.45 -47.41
C LEU A 289 -7.20 -20.58 -45.88
N GLU A 290 -6.04 -20.35 -45.24
CA GLU A 290 -5.96 -20.33 -43.77
C GLU A 290 -6.80 -19.20 -43.16
N ASN A 291 -6.84 -18.02 -43.81
CA ASN A 291 -7.76 -16.95 -43.40
C ASN A 291 -9.22 -17.30 -43.67
N LEU A 292 -9.57 -17.99 -44.76
CA LEU A 292 -10.93 -18.47 -45.02
C LEU A 292 -11.37 -19.54 -44.01
N ASP A 293 -10.47 -20.44 -43.61
CA ASP A 293 -10.75 -21.48 -42.62
C ASP A 293 -10.97 -20.87 -41.23
N ALA A 294 -10.07 -19.95 -40.83
CA ALA A 294 -10.22 -19.15 -39.61
C ALA A 294 -11.48 -18.26 -39.66
N VAL A 295 -11.86 -17.75 -40.83
CA VAL A 295 -13.11 -16.99 -41.05
C VAL A 295 -14.34 -17.88 -40.86
N SER A 296 -14.31 -19.11 -41.40
CA SER A 296 -15.40 -20.08 -41.26
C SER A 296 -15.57 -20.53 -39.80
N ASP A 297 -14.46 -20.69 -39.08
CA ASP A 297 -14.45 -21.03 -37.66
C ASP A 297 -15.02 -19.90 -36.80
N VAL A 298 -14.69 -18.63 -37.09
CA VAL A 298 -15.26 -17.46 -36.41
C VAL A 298 -16.77 -17.38 -36.61
N ARG A 299 -17.27 -17.68 -37.82
CA ARG A 299 -18.70 -17.72 -38.11
C ARG A 299 -19.41 -18.86 -37.37
N ARG A 300 -18.84 -20.06 -37.38
CA ARG A 300 -19.34 -21.22 -36.62
C ARG A 300 -19.39 -20.93 -35.12
N LEU A 301 -18.33 -20.33 -34.58
CA LEU A 301 -18.28 -19.90 -33.19
C LEU A 301 -19.36 -18.87 -32.87
N GLN A 302 -19.63 -17.92 -33.76
CA GLN A 302 -20.70 -16.95 -33.52
C GLN A 302 -22.07 -17.60 -33.54
N ILE A 303 -22.36 -18.46 -34.53
CA ILE A 303 -23.64 -19.17 -34.62
C ILE A 303 -23.84 -20.00 -33.35
N TYR A 304 -22.81 -20.74 -32.92
CA TYR A 304 -22.84 -21.49 -31.68
C TYR A 304 -23.08 -20.61 -30.46
N VAL A 305 -22.39 -19.47 -30.35
CA VAL A 305 -22.58 -18.53 -29.23
C VAL A 305 -23.98 -17.91 -29.24
N ASP A 306 -24.50 -17.50 -30.39
CA ASP A 306 -25.81 -16.87 -30.48
C ASP A 306 -26.94 -17.91 -30.27
N GLU A 307 -26.78 -19.15 -30.75
CA GLU A 307 -27.67 -20.28 -30.44
C GLU A 307 -27.64 -20.61 -28.94
N LEU A 308 -26.46 -20.67 -28.33
CA LEU A 308 -26.31 -20.90 -26.88
C LEU A 308 -27.01 -19.79 -26.07
N LEU A 309 -26.87 -18.53 -26.49
CA LEU A 309 -27.51 -17.38 -25.83
C LEU A 309 -29.03 -17.33 -26.03
N GLN A 310 -29.56 -17.88 -27.13
CA GLN A 310 -31.01 -18.01 -27.35
C GLN A 310 -31.61 -19.17 -26.56
N THR A 311 -30.86 -20.26 -26.41
CA THR A 311 -31.34 -21.50 -25.78
C THR A 311 -31.24 -21.43 -24.25
N ASP A 312 -30.18 -20.80 -23.72
CA ASP A 312 -30.00 -20.62 -22.28
C ASP A 312 -29.71 -19.15 -21.92
N SER A 313 -30.65 -18.55 -21.21
CA SER A 313 -30.52 -17.19 -20.67
C SER A 313 -29.33 -17.03 -19.70
N ARG A 314 -28.85 -18.12 -19.08
CA ARG A 314 -27.70 -18.13 -18.15
C ARG A 314 -26.35 -18.28 -18.84
N ALA A 315 -26.31 -18.82 -20.06
CA ALA A 315 -25.08 -18.97 -20.83
C ALA A 315 -24.33 -17.65 -21.03
N ARG A 316 -25.04 -16.51 -21.05
CA ARG A 316 -24.41 -15.18 -21.09
C ARG A 316 -23.54 -14.92 -19.87
N ASP A 317 -24.04 -15.23 -18.68
CA ASP A 317 -23.33 -15.00 -17.43
C ASP A 317 -22.19 -16.02 -17.25
N GLU A 318 -22.34 -17.23 -17.78
CA GLU A 318 -21.27 -18.26 -17.79
C GLU A 318 -20.15 -17.93 -18.78
N LEU A 319 -20.49 -17.58 -20.03
CA LEU A 319 -19.51 -17.20 -21.07
C LEU A 319 -18.76 -15.92 -20.74
N THR A 320 -19.37 -15.01 -19.98
CA THR A 320 -18.69 -13.80 -19.49
C THR A 320 -17.95 -14.03 -18.17
N ALA A 321 -17.94 -15.25 -17.65
CA ALA A 321 -17.43 -15.61 -16.32
C ALA A 321 -18.05 -14.80 -15.17
N LYS A 322 -19.17 -14.13 -15.42
CA LYS A 322 -19.92 -13.36 -14.41
C LYS A 322 -20.56 -14.28 -13.38
N ALA A 323 -20.96 -15.48 -13.77
CA ALA A 323 -21.44 -16.54 -12.86
C ALA A 323 -20.35 -17.03 -11.89
N ALA A 324 -19.07 -16.92 -12.28
CA ALA A 324 -17.94 -17.24 -11.40
C ALA A 324 -17.62 -16.10 -10.41
N SER A 325 -18.20 -14.92 -10.59
CA SER A 325 -18.07 -13.81 -9.65
C SER A 325 -19.15 -13.92 -8.57
N PRO A 326 -18.79 -13.96 -7.27
CA PRO A 326 -19.79 -13.97 -6.21
C PRO A 326 -20.60 -12.67 -6.24
N SER A 327 -21.89 -12.75 -5.91
CA SER A 327 -22.76 -11.57 -5.93
C SER A 327 -22.26 -10.51 -4.95
N SER A 328 -22.29 -9.23 -5.35
CA SER A 328 -21.74 -8.14 -4.54
C SER A 328 -22.42 -8.02 -3.17
N SER A 329 -23.73 -8.29 -3.09
CA SER A 329 -24.48 -8.30 -1.84
C SER A 329 -24.04 -9.43 -0.91
N TYR A 330 -23.81 -10.62 -1.46
CA TYR A 330 -23.29 -11.76 -0.70
C TYR A 330 -21.88 -11.46 -0.16
N VAL A 331 -20.99 -10.93 -1.00
CA VAL A 331 -19.62 -10.57 -0.59
C VAL A 331 -19.64 -9.50 0.51
N ILE A 332 -20.47 -8.46 0.38
CA ILE A 332 -20.61 -7.44 1.43
C ILE A 332 -21.16 -8.07 2.71
N GLY A 333 -22.25 -8.85 2.60
CA GLY A 333 -22.89 -9.49 3.75
C GLY A 333 -21.95 -10.45 4.50
N SER A 334 -21.23 -11.31 3.78
CA SER A 334 -20.27 -12.24 4.37
C SER A 334 -19.09 -11.51 5.00
N THR A 335 -18.63 -10.41 4.38
CA THR A 335 -17.53 -9.60 4.91
C THR A 335 -17.93 -8.86 6.18
N VAL A 336 -19.11 -8.23 6.19
CA VAL A 336 -19.64 -7.51 7.36
C VAL A 336 -19.92 -8.49 8.50
N MET A 337 -20.59 -9.61 8.23
CA MET A 337 -20.88 -10.63 9.25
C MET A 337 -19.58 -11.24 9.81
N GLY A 338 -18.64 -11.60 8.93
CA GLY A 338 -17.35 -12.15 9.34
C GLY A 338 -16.48 -11.14 10.12
N SER A 339 -16.56 -9.86 9.78
CA SER A 339 -15.90 -8.78 10.52
C SER A 339 -16.57 -8.56 11.89
N ALA A 340 -17.90 -8.55 11.96
CA ALA A 340 -18.65 -8.41 13.20
C ALA A 340 -18.37 -9.57 14.18
N ILE A 341 -18.32 -10.81 13.69
CA ILE A 341 -17.95 -11.97 14.52
C ILE A 341 -16.53 -11.81 15.07
N ARG A 342 -15.56 -11.41 14.23
CA ARG A 342 -14.17 -11.19 14.66
C ARG A 342 -14.06 -10.04 15.65
N PHE A 343 -14.77 -8.95 15.42
CA PHE A 343 -14.84 -7.80 16.32
C PHE A 343 -15.42 -8.18 17.69
N LEU A 344 -16.57 -8.87 17.70
CA LEU A 344 -17.18 -9.38 18.94
C LEU A 344 -16.27 -10.39 19.66
N SER A 345 -15.56 -11.23 18.91
CA SER A 345 -14.61 -12.18 19.48
C SER A 345 -13.45 -11.46 20.16
N VAL A 346 -12.88 -10.43 19.53
CA VAL A 346 -11.81 -9.62 20.12
C VAL A 346 -12.31 -8.89 21.37
N VAL A 347 -13.50 -8.29 21.33
CA VAL A 347 -14.13 -7.65 22.49
C VAL A 347 -14.32 -8.64 23.64
N ALA A 348 -14.89 -9.81 23.36
CA ALA A 348 -15.16 -10.82 24.36
C ALA A 348 -13.86 -11.37 24.97
N ILE A 349 -12.88 -11.72 24.14
CA ILE A 349 -11.57 -12.20 24.61
C ILE A 349 -10.85 -11.13 25.41
N SER A 350 -10.87 -9.87 24.97
CA SER A 350 -10.24 -8.75 25.69
C SER A 350 -10.88 -8.55 27.06
N PHE A 351 -12.22 -8.54 27.13
CA PHE A 351 -12.93 -8.40 28.40
C PHE A 351 -12.65 -9.57 29.34
N ILE A 352 -12.71 -10.80 28.83
CA ILE A 352 -12.39 -12.02 29.57
C ILE A 352 -10.96 -11.92 30.13
N MET A 353 -9.96 -11.60 29.30
CA MET A 353 -8.56 -11.56 29.72
C MET A 353 -8.23 -10.41 30.67
N MET A 354 -8.95 -9.29 30.59
CA MET A 354 -8.72 -8.12 31.44
C MET A 354 -9.61 -8.10 32.69
N SER A 355 -10.64 -8.94 32.77
CA SER A 355 -11.54 -8.98 33.93
C SER A 355 -10.86 -9.64 35.13
N PRO A 356 -10.79 -8.96 36.29
CA PRO A 356 -10.25 -9.55 37.53
C PRO A 356 -11.00 -10.81 37.97
N SER A 357 -12.26 -10.95 37.56
CA SER A 357 -13.12 -12.08 37.91
C SER A 357 -12.61 -13.44 37.41
N ILE A 358 -11.82 -13.46 36.33
CA ILE A 358 -11.28 -14.71 35.75
C ILE A 358 -10.21 -15.33 36.64
N ILE A 359 -9.46 -14.50 37.36
CA ILE A 359 -8.47 -14.95 38.33
C ILE A 359 -9.16 -15.71 39.47
N GLY A 360 -10.38 -15.30 39.82
CA GLY A 360 -11.24 -16.02 40.78
C GLY A 360 -11.64 -17.42 40.32
N ILE A 361 -11.77 -17.66 39.00
CA ILE A 361 -12.10 -18.99 38.45
C ILE A 361 -10.92 -19.95 38.54
N LEU A 362 -9.68 -19.43 38.41
CA LEU A 362 -8.46 -20.23 38.44
C LEU A 362 -8.12 -20.81 39.83
N SER A 363 -8.89 -20.48 40.88
CA SER A 363 -8.73 -21.00 42.24
C SER A 363 -7.27 -20.93 42.73
N LEU A 364 -6.60 -19.81 42.43
CA LEU A 364 -5.22 -19.60 42.81
C LEU A 364 -5.09 -19.49 44.34
N PRO A 365 -3.97 -19.91 44.93
CA PRO A 365 -3.72 -19.73 46.37
C PRO A 365 -3.86 -18.27 46.80
N GLU A 366 -4.37 -18.03 48.02
CA GLU A 366 -4.64 -16.67 48.54
C GLU A 366 -3.42 -15.74 48.47
N GLY A 367 -2.20 -16.27 48.64
CA GLY A 367 -0.96 -15.50 48.51
C GLY A 367 -0.67 -14.99 47.09
N ILE A 368 -1.22 -15.64 46.06
CA ILE A 368 -1.13 -15.20 44.67
C ILE A 368 -2.29 -14.25 44.36
N VAL A 369 -3.51 -14.60 44.78
CA VAL A 369 -4.73 -13.79 44.55
C VAL A 369 -4.61 -12.37 45.13
N HIS A 370 -3.97 -12.22 46.29
CA HIS A 370 -3.73 -10.92 46.92
C HIS A 370 -2.34 -10.35 46.63
N SER A 371 -1.61 -10.92 45.68
CA SER A 371 -0.32 -10.36 45.29
C SER A 371 -0.52 -9.06 44.53
N VAL A 372 0.25 -8.04 44.89
CA VAL A 372 0.36 -6.77 44.15
C VAL A 372 0.76 -7.02 42.69
N GLU A 373 1.44 -8.14 42.42
CA GLU A 373 1.87 -8.56 41.09
C GLU A 373 0.68 -8.90 40.16
N ILE A 374 -0.48 -9.30 40.70
CA ILE A 374 -1.67 -9.58 39.87
C ILE A 374 -2.28 -8.30 39.30
N GLU A 375 -2.17 -7.19 40.02
CA GLU A 375 -2.66 -5.88 39.59
C GLU A 375 -1.70 -5.23 38.59
N GLN A 376 -0.49 -5.79 38.43
CA GLN A 376 0.51 -5.30 37.50
C GLN A 376 0.19 -5.69 36.04
N PRO A 377 0.29 -4.74 35.08
CA PRO A 377 0.03 -5.00 33.66
C PRO A 377 0.94 -6.08 33.05
N GLU A 378 2.08 -6.36 33.68
CA GLU A 378 3.02 -7.43 33.34
C GLU A 378 2.37 -8.81 33.36
N ILE A 379 1.45 -9.07 34.30
CA ILE A 379 0.72 -10.33 34.37
C ILE A 379 -0.26 -10.46 33.21
N VAL A 380 -0.91 -9.37 32.79
CA VAL A 380 -1.77 -9.35 31.60
C VAL A 380 -0.97 -9.67 30.35
N LEU A 381 0.25 -9.12 30.21
CA LEU A 381 1.17 -9.44 29.11
C LEU A 381 1.54 -10.94 29.10
N LEU A 382 1.80 -11.52 30.27
CA LEU A 382 2.15 -12.93 30.40
C LEU A 382 1.00 -13.85 29.95
N PHE A 383 -0.26 -13.48 30.20
CA PHE A 383 -1.43 -14.19 29.68
C PHE A 383 -1.69 -13.94 28.19
N LEU A 384 -1.34 -12.76 27.67
CA LEU A 384 -1.57 -12.39 26.28
C LEU A 384 -0.58 -13.06 25.31
N VAL A 385 0.64 -13.35 25.76
CA VAL A 385 1.67 -14.03 24.96
C VAL A 385 1.19 -15.39 24.41
N PRO A 386 0.68 -16.34 25.22
CA PRO A 386 0.10 -17.59 24.73
C PRO A 386 -1.05 -17.40 23.72
N VAL A 387 -1.89 -16.39 23.94
CA VAL A 387 -3.02 -16.08 23.03
C VAL A 387 -2.52 -15.56 21.69
N VAL A 388 -1.49 -14.69 21.69
CA VAL A 388 -0.86 -14.23 20.44
C VAL A 388 -0.20 -15.39 19.70
N PHE A 389 0.42 -16.34 20.41
CA PHE A 389 1.02 -17.54 19.83
C PHE A 389 0.00 -18.58 19.34
N LEU A 390 -1.25 -18.55 19.83
CA LEU A 390 -2.32 -19.38 19.28
C LEU A 390 -2.63 -19.05 17.82
N PHE A 391 -2.47 -17.80 17.38
CA PHE A 391 -2.70 -17.42 15.98
C PHE A 391 -1.72 -18.09 14.98
N PRO A 392 -0.39 -17.97 15.12
CA PRO A 392 0.55 -18.67 14.25
C PRO A 392 0.46 -20.19 14.43
N PHE A 393 0.13 -20.68 15.63
CA PHE A 393 -0.13 -22.11 15.83
C PHE A 393 -1.36 -22.59 15.04
N ALA A 394 -2.49 -21.90 15.15
CA ALA A 394 -3.70 -22.19 14.39
C ALA A 394 -3.45 -22.07 12.88
N ALA A 395 -2.72 -21.04 12.43
CA ALA A 395 -2.33 -20.90 11.03
C ALA A 395 -1.43 -22.06 10.57
N MET A 396 -0.51 -22.53 11.41
CA MET A 396 0.32 -23.71 11.14
C MET A 396 -0.53 -24.99 11.03
N VAL A 397 -1.48 -25.18 11.96
CA VAL A 397 -2.42 -26.31 11.94
C VAL A 397 -3.29 -26.27 10.68
N ILE A 398 -3.89 -25.12 10.35
CA ILE A 398 -4.68 -24.93 9.13
C ILE A 398 -3.82 -25.19 7.88
N SER A 399 -2.59 -24.69 7.82
CA SER A 399 -1.65 -24.95 6.72
C SER A 399 -1.32 -26.44 6.59
N TRP A 400 -1.15 -27.13 7.72
CA TRP A 400 -0.89 -28.56 7.75
C TRP A 400 -2.07 -29.39 7.21
N PHE A 401 -3.30 -29.03 7.59
CA PHE A 401 -4.51 -29.68 7.08
C PHE A 401 -4.84 -29.27 5.64
N SER A 402 -4.67 -27.99 5.27
CA SER A 402 -4.91 -27.47 3.92
C SER A 402 -3.97 -28.08 2.88
N LYS A 403 -2.73 -28.42 3.25
CA LYS A 403 -1.81 -29.16 2.38
C LYS A 403 -2.27 -30.59 2.08
N ARG A 404 -3.25 -31.13 2.80
CA ARG A 404 -3.82 -32.46 2.52
C ARG A 404 -4.95 -32.46 1.48
N GLU A 405 -5.57 -31.32 1.17
CA GLU A 405 -6.71 -31.27 0.22
C GLU A 405 -6.31 -31.01 -1.24
N VAL A 406 -5.02 -30.77 -1.53
CA VAL A 406 -4.54 -30.63 -2.92
C VAL A 406 -3.46 -31.68 -3.17
N ILE A 407 -3.92 -32.91 -3.41
CA ILE A 407 -3.43 -33.95 -4.32
C ILE A 407 -4.27 -35.20 -3.95
N GLU A 408 -5.57 -35.16 -4.23
CA GLU A 408 -6.12 -36.28 -4.97
C GLU A 408 -5.66 -36.05 -6.40
N GLU A 409 -4.38 -36.34 -6.68
CA GLU A 409 -4.08 -36.86 -8.01
C GLU A 409 -5.00 -38.07 -8.08
N GLU A 410 -6.09 -37.97 -8.84
CA GLU A 410 -6.72 -39.16 -9.44
C GLU A 410 -5.56 -40.11 -9.70
N GLU A 411 -5.55 -41.27 -9.03
CA GLU A 411 -4.54 -42.28 -9.24
C GLU A 411 -4.68 -42.70 -10.71
N LEU A 412 -4.06 -41.92 -11.60
CA LEU A 412 -4.01 -42.16 -13.03
C LEU A 412 -3.36 -43.54 -13.09
N THR A 413 -4.20 -44.51 -13.44
CA THR A 413 -3.84 -45.92 -13.57
C THR A 413 -2.51 -45.98 -14.31
N ASP A 414 -1.60 -46.90 -13.96
CA ASP A 414 -0.24 -46.96 -14.55
C ASP A 414 -0.24 -46.91 -16.10
N ALA A 415 -1.34 -47.34 -16.73
CA ALA A 415 -1.65 -47.19 -18.14
C ALA A 415 -1.70 -45.73 -18.65
N GLU A 416 -2.40 -44.83 -17.95
CA GLU A 416 -2.53 -43.42 -18.34
C GLU A 416 -1.23 -42.64 -18.11
N LYS A 417 -0.48 -42.95 -17.05
CA LYS A 417 0.87 -42.40 -16.83
C LYS A 417 1.83 -42.84 -17.94
N ALA A 418 1.73 -44.09 -18.41
CA ALA A 418 2.50 -44.57 -19.55
C ALA A 418 2.09 -43.85 -20.86
N GLU A 419 0.81 -43.59 -21.07
CA GLU A 419 0.31 -42.91 -22.27
C GLU A 419 0.70 -41.43 -22.32
N ILE A 420 0.63 -40.72 -21.20
CA ILE A 420 1.13 -39.34 -21.08
C ILE A 420 2.64 -39.28 -21.32
N LYS A 421 3.40 -40.26 -20.82
CA LYS A 421 4.85 -40.36 -21.05
C LYS A 421 5.17 -40.64 -22.52
N ARG A 422 4.37 -41.48 -23.20
CA ARG A 422 4.48 -41.72 -24.65
C ARG A 422 4.15 -40.46 -25.45
N ARG A 423 3.06 -39.76 -25.15
CA ARG A 423 2.70 -38.47 -25.78
C ARG A 423 3.81 -37.42 -25.60
N LYS A 424 4.39 -37.31 -24.40
CA LYS A 424 5.53 -36.39 -24.14
C LYS A 424 6.77 -36.79 -24.95
N GLN A 425 7.09 -38.08 -25.06
CA GLN A 425 8.20 -38.56 -25.88
C GLN A 425 7.95 -38.32 -27.38
N GLU A 426 6.73 -38.52 -27.85
CA GLU A 426 6.34 -38.30 -29.25
C GLU A 426 6.40 -36.81 -29.61
N LEU A 427 5.89 -35.93 -28.74
CA LEU A 427 6.01 -34.47 -28.89
C LEU A 427 7.47 -34.03 -28.91
N LYS A 428 8.34 -34.63 -28.08
CA LYS A 428 9.78 -34.36 -28.08
C LYS A 428 10.45 -34.83 -29.38
N ARG A 429 10.04 -35.97 -29.95
CA ARG A 429 10.50 -36.43 -31.28
C ARG A 429 10.05 -35.48 -32.38
N LYS A 430 8.76 -35.11 -32.43
CA LYS A 430 8.22 -34.15 -33.41
C LYS A 430 8.92 -32.79 -33.32
N ARG A 431 9.22 -32.30 -32.11
CA ARG A 431 9.96 -31.04 -31.91
C ARG A 431 11.41 -31.13 -32.40
N ASN A 432 12.07 -32.27 -32.19
CA ASN A 432 13.43 -32.51 -32.68
C ASN A 432 13.48 -32.67 -34.21
N GLU A 433 12.49 -33.34 -34.80
CA GLU A 433 12.33 -33.45 -36.26
C GLU A 433 12.06 -32.10 -36.91
N ALA A 434 11.15 -31.30 -36.34
CA ALA A 434 10.90 -29.93 -36.79
C ALA A 434 12.16 -29.05 -36.69
N ALA A 435 12.98 -29.22 -35.65
CA ALA A 435 14.24 -28.51 -35.51
C ALA A 435 15.30 -28.95 -36.53
N LYS A 436 15.37 -30.25 -36.87
CA LYS A 436 16.24 -30.77 -37.95
C LYS A 436 15.81 -30.22 -39.31
N MET A 437 14.52 -30.26 -39.62
CA MET A 437 13.94 -29.69 -40.84
C MET A 437 14.24 -28.19 -40.98
N ARG A 438 14.19 -27.43 -39.88
CA ARG A 438 14.59 -26.01 -39.87
C ARG A 438 16.07 -25.83 -40.20
N LYS A 439 16.96 -26.63 -39.61
CA LYS A 439 18.41 -26.58 -39.90
C LYS A 439 18.74 -26.97 -41.34
N GLU A 440 18.02 -27.92 -41.93
CA GLU A 440 18.18 -28.30 -43.34
C GLU A 440 17.72 -27.20 -44.29
N ARG A 441 16.57 -26.56 -44.01
CA ARG A 441 16.10 -25.39 -44.77
C ARG A 441 17.09 -24.22 -44.70
N GLU A 442 17.71 -24.00 -43.56
CA GLU A 442 18.70 -22.94 -43.37
C GLU A 442 20.01 -23.24 -44.14
N LYS A 443 20.45 -24.51 -44.16
CA LYS A 443 21.57 -24.95 -44.99
C LYS A 443 21.26 -24.85 -46.49
N ALA A 444 20.04 -25.17 -46.91
CA ALA A 444 19.59 -25.00 -48.30
C ALA A 444 19.57 -23.52 -48.71
N ARG A 445 19.10 -22.63 -47.83
CA ARG A 445 19.14 -21.18 -48.05
C ARG A 445 20.57 -20.63 -48.14
N LYS A 446 21.50 -21.12 -47.31
CA LYS A 446 22.92 -20.72 -47.39
C LYS A 446 23.57 -21.21 -48.69
N LYS A 447 23.30 -22.45 -49.12
CA LYS A 447 23.77 -22.97 -50.42
C LYS A 447 23.18 -22.24 -51.63
N ALA A 448 21.96 -21.71 -51.52
CA ALA A 448 21.34 -20.89 -52.56
C ALA A 448 21.92 -19.46 -52.63
N LYS A 449 22.51 -18.97 -51.54
CA LYS A 449 23.08 -17.61 -51.45
C LYS A 449 24.53 -17.51 -51.94
N ASP A 450 25.23 -18.64 -52.06
CA ASP A 450 26.62 -18.73 -52.55
C ASP A 450 26.72 -19.10 -54.04
N LYS A 451 25.59 -19.24 -54.76
CA LYS A 451 25.62 -19.27 -56.22
C LYS A 451 25.59 -17.83 -56.73
N PRO A 452 26.58 -17.37 -57.52
CA PRO A 452 26.49 -16.08 -58.18
C PRO A 452 25.25 -16.07 -59.07
N GLU A 453 24.49 -14.98 -59.00
CA GLU A 453 23.29 -14.71 -59.79
C GLU A 453 23.60 -14.93 -61.28
N GLU A 454 23.18 -16.08 -61.80
CA GLU A 454 22.85 -16.20 -63.21
C GLU A 454 21.61 -15.34 -63.40
N LYS A 455 21.80 -14.13 -63.94
CA LYS A 455 20.70 -13.24 -64.36
C LYS A 455 19.72 -14.08 -65.17
N ASP A 456 18.51 -14.21 -64.66
CA ASP A 456 17.41 -14.92 -65.30
C ASP A 456 17.18 -14.31 -66.69
N GLU A 457 17.04 -15.14 -67.71
CA GLU A 457 16.82 -14.72 -69.11
C GLU A 457 15.56 -13.86 -69.24
N TRP A 458 14.66 -13.94 -68.26
CA TRP A 458 13.46 -13.12 -68.13
C TRP A 458 13.73 -11.66 -67.75
N ASP A 459 14.72 -11.39 -66.89
CA ASP A 459 15.09 -10.01 -66.53
C ASP A 459 15.75 -9.30 -67.70
N LYS A 460 16.50 -10.04 -68.53
CA LYS A 460 17.10 -9.54 -69.77
C LYS A 460 16.05 -9.25 -70.84
N ALA A 461 15.02 -10.08 -70.94
CA ALA A 461 13.88 -9.86 -71.84
C ALA A 461 13.03 -8.65 -71.41
N LEU A 462 12.86 -8.41 -70.10
CA LEU A 462 12.11 -7.26 -69.59
C LEU A 462 12.88 -5.94 -69.79
N GLU A 463 14.22 -5.94 -69.63
CA GLU A 463 15.06 -4.77 -69.95
C GLU A 463 15.05 -4.44 -71.46
N GLU A 464 15.05 -5.45 -72.35
CA GLU A 464 14.96 -5.22 -73.80
C GLU A 464 13.57 -4.78 -74.28
N THR A 465 12.49 -5.16 -73.58
CA THR A 465 11.10 -4.86 -74.02
C THR A 465 10.56 -3.55 -73.44
N TYR A 466 11.03 -3.12 -72.27
CA TYR A 466 10.49 -1.95 -71.56
C TYR A 466 11.54 -0.91 -71.13
N GLY A 467 12.82 -1.11 -71.49
CA GLY A 467 13.90 -0.16 -71.21
C GLY A 467 14.05 0.93 -72.26
N THR A 468 13.12 1.89 -72.29
CA THR A 468 13.35 3.30 -72.72
C THR A 468 12.47 4.23 -71.92
#